data_AF-A0A0R2QSI3-F1
#
_entry.id   AF-A0A0R2QSI3-F1
#
_cell.length_a   1.000
_cell.length_b   1.000
_cell.length_c   1.000
_cell.angle_alpha   90.00
_cell.angle_beta   90.00
_cell.angle_gamma   90.00
#
_symmetry.space_group_name_H-M   'P 1'
#
loop_
_entity.id
_entity.type
_entity.pdbx_description
1 polymer ?
#
loop_
_entity_poly.entity_id
_entity_poly.type
_entity_poly.pdbx_seq_one_letter_code
_entity_poly.pdbx_strand_id
1 'polypeptide(L)'
;LIPLFNGDSGPELVLTRRSQDLTNHKGEISFPGGRLDGGESALDAALREAHEEIDLDPNHVEVIGQLTPLNTYVSKSHIVPIVGFLKDKPSLHACNAEVDRVFTVPVVDLVRMDTYAEEQWGEPPDQFSLHFFYLDDETIWGATGRMLYQIISIGLAD
;
A
#
# COMPACT_ATOMS: atom_id res chain seq x y z
N LEU A 1 -4.42 -3.25 -4.11
CA LEU A 1 -5.45 -2.22 -3.84
C LEU A 1 -4.96 -1.29 -2.75
N ILE A 2 -5.13 0.02 -2.88
CA ILE A 2 -4.88 1.02 -1.84
C ILE A 2 -6.23 1.42 -1.24
N PRO A 3 -6.65 0.83 -0.11
CA PRO A 3 -7.96 1.09 0.48
C PRO A 3 -7.87 2.30 1.40
N LEU A 4 -8.72 3.29 1.16
CA LEU A 4 -8.85 4.53 1.93
C LEU A 4 -10.27 4.63 2.49
N PHE A 5 -10.44 5.04 3.74
CA PHE A 5 -11.76 5.28 4.32
C PHE A 5 -11.71 6.48 5.27
N ASN A 6 -12.88 7.00 5.65
CA ASN A 6 -12.97 8.03 6.68
C ASN A 6 -12.98 7.36 8.06
N GLY A 7 -11.85 7.45 8.77
CA GLY A 7 -11.71 7.01 10.15
C GLY A 7 -11.95 8.12 11.16
N ASP A 8 -11.69 7.81 12.43
CA ASP A 8 -11.99 8.69 13.57
C ASP A 8 -11.07 9.93 13.58
N SER A 9 -9.88 9.82 12.98
CA SER A 9 -8.88 10.90 12.89
C SER A 9 -8.78 11.50 11.48
N GLY A 10 -9.79 11.29 10.63
CA GLY A 10 -9.78 11.68 9.21
C GLY A 10 -9.49 10.50 8.28
N PRO A 11 -9.03 10.74 7.05
CA PRO A 11 -8.76 9.67 6.09
C PRO A 11 -7.69 8.71 6.61
N GLU A 12 -7.95 7.41 6.54
CA GLU A 12 -7.03 6.34 6.95
C GLU A 12 -6.82 5.33 5.82
N LEU A 13 -5.59 4.86 5.70
CA LEU A 13 -5.18 3.83 4.74
C LEU A 13 -5.12 2.47 5.41
N VAL A 14 -5.56 1.43 4.70
CA VAL A 14 -5.43 0.03 5.14
C VAL A 14 -4.12 -0.56 4.62
N LEU A 15 -3.34 -1.15 5.51
CA LEU A 15 -2.04 -1.76 5.22
C LEU A 15 -1.97 -3.18 5.80
N THR A 16 -1.12 -4.00 5.19
CA THR A 16 -0.78 -5.36 5.62
C THR A 16 0.70 -5.43 5.97
N ARG A 17 1.03 -6.26 6.96
CA ARG A 17 2.39 -6.72 7.18
C ARG A 17 2.51 -8.14 6.68
N ARG A 18 3.41 -8.35 5.72
CA ARG A 18 3.68 -9.67 5.15
C ARG A 18 4.22 -10.62 6.20
N SER A 19 3.86 -11.90 6.08
CA SER A 19 4.26 -12.92 7.04
C SER A 19 5.77 -13.12 7.10
N GLN A 20 6.29 -13.36 8.31
CA GLN A 20 7.69 -13.71 8.55
C GLN A 20 8.10 -15.06 7.92
N ASP A 21 7.12 -15.90 7.58
CA ASP A 21 7.35 -17.23 7.02
C ASP A 21 7.58 -17.21 5.49
N LEU A 22 7.29 -16.10 4.81
CA LEU A 22 7.40 -15.98 3.35
C LEU A 22 8.84 -15.90 2.84
N THR A 23 9.19 -16.50 1.71
CA THR A 23 10.60 -16.50 1.25
C THR A 23 11.15 -15.13 0.85
N ASN A 24 10.29 -14.19 0.42
CA ASN A 24 10.65 -12.83 0.01
C ASN A 24 9.80 -11.81 0.77
N HIS A 25 10.36 -10.61 0.99
CA HIS A 25 9.65 -9.45 1.55
C HIS A 25 9.06 -9.72 2.96
N LYS A 26 9.74 -10.53 3.76
CA LYS A 26 9.34 -10.90 5.13
C LYS A 26 9.16 -9.66 5.99
N GLY A 27 7.99 -9.53 6.62
CA GLY A 27 7.69 -8.41 7.52
C GLY A 27 7.58 -7.05 6.84
N GLU A 28 7.69 -6.97 5.51
CA GLU A 28 7.51 -5.70 4.80
C GLU A 28 6.05 -5.24 4.90
N ILE A 29 5.88 -3.92 5.00
CA ILE A 29 4.57 -3.29 4.95
C ILE A 29 4.15 -3.06 3.50
N SER A 30 2.95 -3.54 3.17
CA SER A 30 2.37 -3.45 1.84
C SER A 30 0.92 -3.01 1.90
N PHE A 31 0.44 -2.56 0.75
CA PHE A 31 -0.99 -2.58 0.49
C PHE A 31 -1.45 -4.00 0.14
N PRO A 32 -2.73 -4.37 0.39
CA PRO A 32 -3.24 -5.66 -0.04
C PRO A 32 -3.07 -5.86 -1.54
N GLY A 33 -2.64 -7.04 -1.98
CA GLY A 33 -2.43 -7.29 -3.40
C GLY A 33 -1.46 -8.41 -3.72
N GLY A 34 -1.60 -8.93 -4.93
CA GLY A 34 -0.80 -10.05 -5.41
C GLY A 34 -0.60 -10.01 -6.93
N ARG A 35 -0.36 -11.18 -7.51
CA ARG A 35 -0.09 -11.33 -8.94
C ARG A 35 -1.40 -11.43 -9.72
N LEU A 36 -1.35 -11.08 -11.00
CA LEU A 36 -2.45 -11.40 -11.91
C LEU A 36 -2.59 -12.93 -12.02
N ASP A 37 -3.82 -13.40 -11.98
CA ASP A 37 -4.24 -14.76 -12.32
C ASP A 37 -5.13 -14.76 -13.57
N GLY A 38 -4.96 -15.77 -14.43
CA GLY A 38 -5.96 -16.06 -15.48
C GLY A 38 -6.30 -14.94 -16.47
N GLY A 39 -5.37 -14.04 -16.84
CA GLY A 39 -5.64 -12.96 -17.81
C GLY A 39 -6.58 -11.88 -17.30
N GLU A 40 -6.80 -11.81 -15.99
CA GLU A 40 -7.60 -10.77 -15.33
C GLU A 40 -6.99 -9.37 -15.49
N SER A 41 -7.81 -8.33 -15.26
CA SER A 41 -7.31 -6.96 -15.22
C SER A 41 -6.59 -6.67 -13.90
N ALA A 42 -5.77 -5.62 -13.88
CA ALA A 42 -5.12 -5.17 -12.63
C ALA A 42 -6.13 -4.76 -11.55
N LEU A 43 -7.31 -4.25 -11.94
CA LEU A 43 -8.39 -3.94 -11.02
C LEU A 43 -8.97 -5.21 -10.40
N ASP A 44 -9.29 -6.20 -11.22
CA ASP A 44 -9.88 -7.47 -10.76
C ASP A 44 -8.92 -8.18 -9.79
N ALA A 45 -7.64 -8.25 -10.14
CA ALA A 45 -6.61 -8.78 -9.26
C ALA A 45 -6.52 -8.02 -7.94
N ALA A 46 -6.51 -6.69 -7.98
CA ALA A 46 -6.41 -5.87 -6.77
C ALA A 46 -7.59 -6.10 -5.80
N LEU A 47 -8.81 -6.26 -6.33
CA LEU A 47 -10.01 -6.54 -5.54
C LEU A 47 -10.03 -7.98 -5.01
N ARG A 48 -9.69 -8.96 -5.86
CA ARG A 48 -9.61 -10.38 -5.48
C ARG A 48 -8.60 -10.60 -4.36
N GLU A 49 -7.39 -10.08 -4.51
CA GLU A 49 -6.32 -10.23 -3.53
C GLU A 49 -6.65 -9.52 -2.22
N ALA A 50 -7.27 -8.33 -2.26
CA ALA A 50 -7.72 -7.67 -1.03
C ALA A 50 -8.81 -8.48 -0.30
N HIS A 51 -9.71 -9.14 -1.04
CA HIS A 51 -10.67 -10.05 -0.46
C HIS A 51 -10.00 -11.29 0.16
N GLU A 52 -9.06 -11.92 -0.55
CA GLU A 52 -8.33 -13.11 -0.07
C GLU A 52 -7.42 -12.85 1.14
N GLU A 53 -6.75 -11.71 1.19
CA GLU A 53 -5.79 -11.36 2.24
C GLU A 53 -6.46 -10.80 3.50
N ILE A 54 -7.50 -9.97 3.35
CA ILE A 54 -8.06 -9.17 4.44
C ILE A 54 -9.60 -9.18 4.55
N ASP A 55 -10.29 -10.07 3.84
CA ASP A 55 -11.76 -10.18 3.79
C ASP A 55 -12.48 -8.89 3.37
N LEU A 56 -11.84 -8.08 2.52
CA LEU A 56 -12.44 -6.86 2.03
C LEU A 56 -13.44 -7.18 0.90
N ASP A 57 -14.75 -7.09 1.19
CA ASP A 57 -15.80 -7.26 0.19
C ASP A 57 -15.62 -6.25 -0.96
N PRO A 58 -15.39 -6.72 -2.21
CA PRO A 58 -15.23 -5.85 -3.37
C PRO A 58 -16.41 -4.91 -3.61
N ASN A 59 -17.62 -5.25 -3.17
CA ASN A 59 -18.82 -4.41 -3.34
C ASN A 59 -18.80 -3.16 -2.44
N HIS A 60 -17.96 -3.15 -1.40
CA HIS A 60 -17.78 -2.00 -0.52
C HIS A 60 -16.65 -1.06 -0.97
N VAL A 61 -15.97 -1.40 -2.06
CA VAL A 61 -14.88 -0.60 -2.61
C VAL A 61 -15.38 0.24 -3.78
N GLU A 62 -15.40 1.56 -3.61
CA GLU A 62 -15.58 2.50 -4.70
C GLU A 62 -14.22 2.83 -5.32
N VAL A 63 -13.97 2.39 -6.55
CA VAL A 63 -12.70 2.69 -7.23
C VAL A 63 -12.67 4.15 -7.65
N ILE A 64 -11.74 4.92 -7.07
CA ILE A 64 -11.62 6.35 -7.33
C ILE A 64 -10.52 6.68 -8.35
N GLY A 65 -9.59 5.75 -8.59
CA GLY A 65 -8.57 5.94 -9.62
C GLY A 65 -7.42 4.95 -9.55
N GLN A 66 -6.39 5.24 -10.33
CA GLN A 66 -5.16 4.47 -10.41
C GLN A 66 -3.97 5.44 -10.32
N LEU A 67 -2.96 5.10 -9.51
CA LEU A 67 -1.71 5.88 -9.46
C LEU A 67 -0.81 5.56 -10.67
N THR A 68 0.30 6.28 -10.79
CA THR A 68 1.28 5.95 -11.83
C THR A 68 1.88 4.56 -11.54
N PRO A 69 1.84 3.62 -12.50
CA PRO A 69 2.47 2.31 -12.33
C PRO A 69 3.96 2.42 -12.03
N LEU A 70 4.47 1.51 -11.21
CA LEU A 70 5.89 1.50 -10.83
C LEU A 70 6.53 0.13 -11.08
N ASN A 71 7.80 0.17 -11.47
CA ASN A 71 8.65 -1.01 -11.54
C ASN A 71 9.51 -1.08 -10.28
N THR A 72 9.66 -2.29 -9.75
CA THR A 72 10.55 -2.58 -8.62
C THR A 72 11.86 -3.17 -9.13
N TYR A 73 12.99 -2.70 -8.61
CA TYR A 73 14.30 -3.15 -9.08
C TYR A 73 14.65 -4.56 -8.59
N VAL A 74 14.37 -4.86 -7.31
CA VAL A 74 14.75 -6.12 -6.68
C VAL A 74 13.88 -7.28 -7.17
N SER A 75 12.56 -7.15 -7.05
CA SER A 75 11.62 -8.21 -7.44
C SER A 75 11.23 -8.19 -8.91
N LYS A 76 11.72 -7.21 -9.70
CA LYS A 76 11.41 -7.01 -11.13
C LYS A 76 9.91 -7.03 -11.42
N SER A 77 9.10 -6.55 -10.47
CA SER A 77 7.64 -6.54 -10.56
C SER A 77 7.14 -5.22 -11.14
N HIS A 78 6.15 -5.30 -12.03
CA HIS A 78 5.38 -4.17 -12.51
C HIS A 78 4.09 -4.06 -11.69
N ILE A 79 3.97 -2.98 -10.91
CA ILE A 79 2.88 -2.77 -9.97
C ILE A 79 1.94 -1.71 -10.53
N VAL A 80 0.64 -2.01 -10.56
CA VAL A 80 -0.43 -1.09 -10.95
C VAL A 80 -1.26 -0.76 -9.71
N PRO A 81 -1.05 0.40 -9.06
CA PRO A 81 -1.75 0.74 -7.82
C PRO A 81 -3.15 1.27 -8.09
N ILE A 82 -4.16 0.50 -7.69
CA ILE A 82 -5.57 0.90 -7.73
C ILE A 82 -5.94 1.54 -6.41
N VAL A 83 -6.57 2.72 -6.43
CA VAL A 83 -7.05 3.42 -5.23
C VAL A 83 -8.56 3.19 -5.09
N GLY A 84 -8.97 2.69 -3.94
CA GLY A 84 -10.37 2.43 -3.61
C GLY A 84 -10.79 3.15 -2.34
N PHE A 85 -11.93 3.82 -2.38
CA PHE A 85 -12.57 4.41 -1.21
C PHE A 85 -13.58 3.44 -0.60
N LEU A 86 -13.50 3.21 0.71
CA LEU A 86 -14.44 2.37 1.45
C LEU A 86 -15.47 3.26 2.12
N LYS A 87 -16.76 2.94 1.91
CA LYS A 87 -17.87 3.74 2.46
C LYS A 87 -17.93 3.69 3.98
N ASP A 88 -17.58 2.54 4.54
CA ASP A 88 -17.63 2.26 5.97
C ASP A 88 -16.24 1.82 6.46
N LYS A 89 -16.02 1.95 7.77
CA LYS A 89 -14.81 1.41 8.43
C LYS A 89 -14.78 -0.12 8.24
N PRO A 90 -13.74 -0.68 7.61
CA PRO A 90 -13.70 -2.11 7.32
C PRO A 90 -13.46 -2.94 8.59
N SER A 91 -14.04 -4.14 8.63
CA SER A 91 -13.73 -5.16 9.65
C SER A 91 -12.49 -5.95 9.24
N LEU A 92 -11.32 -5.40 9.52
CA LEU A 92 -10.05 -5.93 9.04
C LEU A 92 -9.55 -7.11 9.87
N HIS A 93 -9.25 -8.22 9.21
CA HIS A 93 -8.58 -9.36 9.81
C HIS A 93 -7.70 -10.06 8.78
N ALA A 94 -6.58 -10.63 9.20
CA ALA A 94 -5.71 -11.40 8.30
C ALA A 94 -6.37 -12.75 8.00
N CYS A 95 -6.52 -13.08 6.72
CA CYS A 95 -7.30 -14.25 6.28
C CYS A 95 -6.45 -15.40 5.77
N ASN A 96 -5.17 -15.17 5.51
CA ASN A 96 -4.27 -16.19 4.99
C ASN A 96 -2.89 -16.14 5.66
N ALA A 97 -2.06 -17.15 5.38
CA ALA A 97 -0.71 -17.27 5.93
C ALA A 97 0.29 -16.26 5.34
N GLU A 98 -0.12 -15.45 4.36
CA GLU A 98 0.76 -14.44 3.78
C GLU A 98 0.75 -13.13 4.57
N VAL A 99 -0.24 -12.91 5.44
CA VAL A 99 -0.42 -11.68 6.22
C VAL A 99 -0.38 -11.97 7.71
N ASP A 100 0.60 -11.40 8.41
CA ASP A 100 0.71 -11.52 9.87
C ASP A 100 -0.12 -10.47 10.61
N ARG A 101 -0.38 -9.33 9.98
CA ARG A 101 -1.09 -8.19 10.59
C ARG A 101 -1.79 -7.37 9.52
N VAL A 102 -3.00 -6.93 9.84
CA VAL A 102 -3.71 -5.87 9.12
C VAL A 102 -3.89 -4.70 10.08
N PHE A 103 -3.65 -3.48 9.61
CA PHE A 103 -3.77 -2.28 10.42
C PHE A 103 -4.11 -1.07 9.54
N THR A 104 -4.51 0.03 10.18
CA THR A 104 -4.77 1.29 9.51
C THR A 104 -3.77 2.34 9.94
N VAL A 105 -3.49 3.29 9.04
CA VAL A 105 -2.64 4.45 9.32
C VAL A 105 -3.38 5.71 8.89
N PRO A 106 -3.66 6.63 9.81
CA PRO A 106 -4.18 7.95 9.48
C PRO A 106 -3.24 8.71 8.55
N VAL A 107 -3.79 9.34 7.51
CA VAL A 107 -3.01 10.18 6.60
C VAL A 107 -2.30 11.30 7.36
N VAL A 108 -2.92 11.83 8.42
CA VAL A 108 -2.31 12.84 9.29
C VAL A 108 -0.99 12.38 9.92
N ASP A 109 -0.83 11.09 10.21
CA ASP A 109 0.42 10.56 10.78
C ASP A 109 1.52 10.50 9.71
N LEU A 110 1.17 10.19 8.47
CA LEU A 110 2.12 10.10 7.36
C LEU A 110 2.71 11.44 6.92
N VAL A 111 2.02 12.55 7.19
CA VAL A 111 2.45 13.91 6.82
C VAL A 111 3.16 14.66 7.95
N ARG A 112 3.41 13.99 9.08
CA ARG A 112 4.18 14.59 10.16
C ARG A 112 5.64 14.78 9.75
N MET A 113 6.25 15.86 10.22
CA MET A 113 7.63 16.23 9.87
C MET A 113 8.66 15.18 10.33
N ASP A 114 8.38 14.45 11.41
CA ASP A 114 9.24 13.40 11.97
C ASP A 114 9.01 12.01 11.36
N THR A 115 7.97 11.85 10.52
CA THR A 115 7.60 10.55 9.95
C THR A 115 8.25 10.29 8.60
N TYR A 116 8.37 11.30 7.73
CA TYR A 116 8.86 11.12 6.36
C TYR A 116 10.36 11.42 6.23
N ALA A 117 11.07 10.55 5.50
CA ALA A 117 12.41 10.81 4.99
C ALA A 117 12.55 10.40 3.52
N GLU A 118 13.38 11.14 2.81
CA GLU A 118 13.80 10.80 1.45
C GLU A 118 15.30 10.55 1.42
N GLU A 119 15.70 9.43 0.82
CA GLU A 119 17.10 9.11 0.59
C GLU A 119 17.36 8.95 -0.90
N GLN A 120 18.52 9.42 -1.35
CA GLN A 120 18.99 9.24 -2.72
C GLN A 120 19.95 8.05 -2.77
N TRP A 121 19.59 7.02 -3.54
CA TRP A 121 20.37 5.79 -3.67
C TRP A 121 20.86 5.61 -5.11
N GLY A 122 21.93 4.82 -5.27
CA GLY A 122 22.59 4.64 -6.55
C GLY A 122 23.59 5.74 -6.88
N GLU A 123 24.21 5.64 -8.05
CA GLU A 123 25.14 6.64 -8.59
C GLU A 123 24.63 7.14 -9.95
N PRO A 124 24.93 8.39 -10.34
CA PRO A 124 24.59 8.89 -11.67
C PRO A 124 25.11 7.97 -12.79
N PRO A 125 24.31 7.67 -13.82
CA PRO A 125 22.99 8.23 -14.13
C PRO A 125 21.79 7.50 -13.49
N ASP A 126 22.02 6.41 -12.75
CA ASP A 126 20.99 5.50 -12.24
C ASP A 126 20.55 5.84 -10.80
N GLN A 127 20.67 7.11 -10.40
CA GLN A 127 20.26 7.56 -9.08
C GLN A 127 18.72 7.56 -8.95
N PHE A 128 18.19 7.12 -7.81
CA PHE A 128 16.76 7.12 -7.53
C PHE A 128 16.43 7.48 -6.08
N SER A 129 15.26 8.10 -5.86
CA SER A 129 14.71 8.37 -4.54
C SER A 129 14.09 7.12 -3.91
N LEU A 130 14.42 6.89 -2.64
CA LEU A 130 13.66 6.04 -1.73
C LEU A 130 12.89 6.92 -0.75
N HIS A 131 11.64 6.53 -0.48
CA HIS A 131 10.76 7.19 0.46
C HIS A 131 10.55 6.28 1.66
N PHE A 132 10.84 6.79 2.84
CA PHE A 132 10.66 6.12 4.13
C PHE A 132 9.58 6.84 4.93
N PHE A 133 8.72 6.06 5.57
CA PHE A 133 7.76 6.51 6.58
C PHE A 133 8.01 5.73 7.87
N TYR A 134 8.54 6.42 8.88
CA TYR A 134 8.81 5.87 10.20
C TYR A 134 7.59 6.09 11.10
N LEU A 135 6.84 5.03 11.32
CA LEU A 135 5.75 4.97 12.29
C LEU A 135 6.28 4.37 13.60
N ASP A 136 5.53 4.53 14.69
CA ASP A 136 5.96 4.09 16.02
C ASP A 136 6.41 2.61 16.05
N ASP A 137 5.65 1.73 15.38
CA ASP A 137 5.88 0.28 15.38
C ASP A 137 6.34 -0.29 14.03
N GLU A 138 6.36 0.51 12.96
CA GLU A 138 6.53 0.02 11.60
C GLU A 138 7.35 0.99 10.76
N THR A 139 8.11 0.48 9.78
CA THR A 139 8.77 1.30 8.77
C THR A 139 8.26 0.93 7.39
N ILE A 140 7.66 1.90 6.70
CA ILE A 140 7.15 1.71 5.35
C ILE A 140 8.15 2.30 4.36
N TRP A 141 8.56 1.51 3.37
CA TRP A 141 9.53 1.92 2.36
C TRP A 141 9.30 1.17 1.05
N GLY A 142 10.25 1.32 0.11
CA GLY A 142 10.21 0.60 -1.17
C GLY A 142 9.01 0.97 -2.03
N ALA A 143 8.35 -0.03 -2.62
CA ALA A 143 7.19 0.18 -3.49
C ALA A 143 6.03 0.88 -2.75
N THR A 144 5.75 0.45 -1.52
CA THR A 144 4.72 1.02 -0.65
C THR A 144 5.03 2.47 -0.30
N GLY A 145 6.28 2.76 0.07
CA GLY A 145 6.72 4.15 0.32
C GLY A 145 6.54 5.05 -0.91
N ARG A 146 6.88 4.58 -2.11
CA ARG A 146 6.64 5.34 -3.37
C ARG A 146 5.16 5.58 -3.65
N MET A 147 4.29 4.60 -3.35
CA MET A 147 2.84 4.75 -3.50
C MET A 147 2.28 5.77 -2.50
N LEU A 148 2.70 5.71 -1.23
CA LEU A 148 2.31 6.68 -0.21
C LEU A 148 2.72 8.10 -0.57
N TYR A 149 3.97 8.29 -1.02
CA TYR A 149 4.46 9.59 -1.46
C TYR A 149 3.60 10.17 -2.60
N GLN A 150 3.19 9.35 -3.58
CA GLN A 150 2.30 9.77 -4.66
C GLN A 150 0.93 10.22 -4.14
N ILE A 151 0.30 9.45 -3.26
CA ILE A 151 -1.04 9.78 -2.71
C ILE A 151 -0.99 11.11 -1.97
N ILE A 152 0.00 11.28 -1.09
CA ILE A 152 0.16 12.50 -0.29
C ILE A 152 0.44 13.70 -1.19
N SER A 153 1.30 13.54 -2.20
CA SER A 153 1.61 14.62 -3.14
C SER A 153 0.41 15.06 -3.96
N ILE A 154 -0.49 14.13 -4.33
CA ILE A 154 -1.74 14.45 -5.03
C ILE A 154 -2.72 15.16 -4.07
N GLY A 155 -2.91 14.64 -2.86
CA GLY A 155 -3.86 15.19 -1.90
C GLY A 155 -3.49 16.56 -1.33
N LEU A 156 -2.20 16.94 -1.35
CA LEU A 156 -1.71 18.26 -0.94
C LEU A 156 -1.62 19.28 -2.09
N ALA A 157 -1.91 18.87 -3.33
CA ALA A 157 -1.81 19.75 -4.50
C ALA A 157 -3.05 20.65 -4.71
N ASP A 158 -4.08 20.49 -3.87
CA ASP A 158 -5.34 21.26 -3.86
C ASP A 158 -5.56 22.00 -2.52
#